data_AF-X1LFJ3-F1
#
_entry.id   AF-X1LFJ3-F1
#
_cell.length_a   1.000
_cell.length_b   1.000
_cell.length_c   1.000
_cell.angle_alpha   90.00
_cell.angle_beta   90.00
_cell.angle_gamma   90.00
#
_symmetry.space_group_name_H-M   'P 1'
#
loop_
_entity.id
_entity.type
_entity.pdbx_description
1 polymer ?
#
loop_
_entity_poly.entity_id
_entity_poly.type
_entity_poly.pdbx_seq_one_letter_code
_entity_poly.pdbx_strand_id
1 'polypeptide(L)'
;SKLIFTSDKSGLLPLLEYIDRFSPCHQQVKIFDKVMGNGAALLSVLANCQKVYSPLGSQLAVSTLDKYHISYHITNVVPYIRKTPRGEMCPMEKLSLHKDPEEFYAAVRNIANARVSKI
;
A
#
# COMPACT_ATOMS: atom_id res chain seq x y z
N SER A 1 -14.94 13.61 -8.72
CA SER A 1 -13.91 12.58 -9.01
C SER A 1 -14.56 11.41 -9.72
N LYS A 2 -13.83 10.69 -10.59
CA LYS A 2 -14.32 9.48 -11.28
C LYS A 2 -13.70 8.24 -10.63
N LEU A 3 -14.52 7.20 -10.39
CA LEU A 3 -14.01 5.90 -9.94
C LEU A 3 -13.38 5.16 -11.13
N ILE A 4 -12.09 4.83 -11.03
CA ILE A 4 -11.34 4.14 -12.09
C ILE A 4 -10.99 2.69 -11.74
N PHE A 5 -10.96 2.36 -10.44
CA PHE A 5 -10.66 1.03 -9.94
C PHE A 5 -11.27 0.83 -8.56
N THR A 6 -11.77 -0.38 -8.30
CA THR A 6 -12.24 -0.82 -6.98
C THR A 6 -12.01 -2.32 -6.85
N SER A 7 -11.75 -2.77 -5.63
CA SER A 7 -11.56 -4.19 -5.32
C SER A 7 -11.90 -4.46 -3.86
N ASP A 8 -12.39 -5.67 -3.58
CA ASP A 8 -12.64 -6.23 -2.26
C ASP A 8 -11.61 -7.30 -1.86
N LYS A 9 -10.59 -7.55 -2.71
CA LYS A 9 -9.50 -8.48 -2.41
C LYS A 9 -8.69 -8.02 -1.21
N SER A 10 -8.05 -8.98 -0.55
CA SER A 10 -7.32 -8.73 0.70
C SER A 10 -5.87 -8.30 0.50
N GLY A 11 -5.33 -7.61 1.51
CA GLY A 11 -3.92 -7.21 1.55
C GLY A 11 -3.57 -6.20 0.45
N LEU A 12 -2.39 -6.36 -0.13
CA LEU A 12 -1.85 -5.43 -1.14
C LEU A 12 -2.23 -5.81 -2.58
N LEU A 13 -2.91 -6.96 -2.78
CA LEU A 13 -3.24 -7.46 -4.11
C LEU A 13 -4.03 -6.46 -4.97
N PRO A 14 -5.06 -5.76 -4.46
CA PRO A 14 -5.72 -4.69 -5.21
C PRO A 14 -4.78 -3.64 -5.77
N LEU A 15 -3.80 -3.21 -4.97
CA LEU A 15 -2.90 -2.13 -5.33
C LEU A 15 -1.84 -2.58 -6.34
N LEU A 16 -1.37 -3.83 -6.24
CA LEU A 16 -0.51 -4.44 -7.28
C LEU A 16 -1.25 -4.54 -8.61
N GLU A 17 -2.48 -5.05 -8.61
CA GLU A 17 -3.32 -5.14 -9.82
C GLU A 17 -3.58 -3.77 -10.44
N TYR A 18 -3.77 -2.75 -9.60
CA TYR A 18 -3.89 -1.37 -10.05
C TYR A 18 -2.61 -0.89 -10.76
N ILE A 19 -1.45 -1.08 -10.12
CA ILE A 19 -0.16 -0.65 -10.65
C ILE A 19 0.13 -1.31 -12.00
N ASP A 20 -0.06 -2.63 -12.09
CA ASP A 20 0.21 -3.41 -13.31
C ASP A 20 -0.66 -2.98 -14.50
N ARG A 21 -1.93 -2.63 -14.25
CA ARG A 21 -2.92 -2.47 -15.32
C ARG A 21 -3.28 -1.04 -15.64
N PHE A 22 -3.17 -0.13 -14.67
CA PHE A 22 -3.79 1.19 -14.73
C PHE A 22 -2.83 2.35 -14.45
N SER A 23 -1.78 2.14 -13.65
CA SER A 23 -0.83 3.23 -13.31
C SER A 23 -0.19 3.91 -14.53
N PRO A 24 0.18 3.20 -15.62
CA PRO A 24 0.74 3.85 -16.82
C PRO A 24 -0.22 4.85 -17.49
N CYS A 25 -1.53 4.70 -17.30
CA CYS A 25 -2.57 5.49 -17.97
C CYS A 25 -3.14 6.61 -17.09
N HIS A 26 -2.77 6.67 -15.82
CA HIS A 26 -3.36 7.59 -14.86
C HIS A 26 -2.31 8.26 -13.99
N GLN A 27 -2.43 9.59 -13.88
CA GLN A 27 -1.56 10.42 -13.07
C GLN A 27 -2.37 11.07 -11.95
N GLN A 28 -1.72 11.32 -10.82
CA GLN A 28 -2.26 12.06 -9.68
C GLN A 28 -3.57 11.47 -9.13
N VAL A 29 -3.60 10.16 -8.91
CA VAL A 29 -4.81 9.47 -8.42
C VAL A 29 -5.01 9.65 -6.92
N LYS A 30 -6.25 9.47 -6.48
CA LYS A 30 -6.61 9.46 -5.06
C LYS A 30 -6.92 8.05 -4.63
N ILE A 31 -6.27 7.57 -3.58
CA ILE A 31 -6.45 6.22 -3.05
C ILE A 31 -7.31 6.30 -1.79
N PHE A 32 -8.31 5.43 -1.72
CA PHE A 32 -9.14 5.22 -0.53
C PHE A 32 -8.89 3.79 -0.06
N ASP A 33 -8.32 3.64 1.12
CA ASP A 33 -7.97 2.33 1.68
C ASP A 33 -8.50 2.20 3.11
N LYS A 34 -8.87 0.99 3.51
CA LYS A 34 -9.30 0.68 4.88
C LYS A 34 -8.12 0.74 5.86
N VAL A 35 -6.92 0.35 5.43
CA VAL A 35 -5.73 0.29 6.28
C VAL A 35 -4.49 0.71 5.49
N MET A 36 -3.91 1.85 5.84
CA MET A 36 -2.69 2.38 5.22
C MET A 36 -1.43 1.98 6.00
N GLY A 37 -0.89 0.81 5.70
CA GLY A 37 0.44 0.38 6.18
C GLY A 37 1.59 0.90 5.32
N ASN A 38 2.82 0.76 5.79
CA ASN A 38 4.01 1.24 5.07
C ASN A 38 4.16 0.58 3.70
N GLY A 39 3.84 -0.71 3.59
CA GLY A 39 3.82 -1.39 2.30
C GLY A 39 2.81 -0.78 1.32
N ALA A 40 1.62 -0.39 1.79
CA ALA A 40 0.63 0.28 0.96
C ALA A 40 1.07 1.71 0.59
N ALA A 41 1.74 2.42 1.50
CA ALA A 41 2.29 3.74 1.24
C ALA A 41 3.37 3.71 0.16
N LEU A 42 4.30 2.74 0.22
CA LEU A 42 5.32 2.53 -0.82
C LEU A 42 4.68 2.26 -2.18
N LEU A 43 3.71 1.33 -2.24
CA LEU A 43 3.00 1.04 -3.49
C LEU A 43 2.18 2.24 -3.99
N SER A 44 1.72 3.13 -3.11
CA SER A 44 1.00 4.34 -3.50
C SER A 44 1.89 5.31 -4.30
N VAL A 45 3.21 5.29 -4.07
CA VAL A 45 4.17 6.05 -4.90
C VAL A 45 4.14 5.55 -6.35
N LEU A 46 4.25 4.25 -6.54
CA LEU A 46 4.22 3.61 -7.87
C LEU A 46 2.86 3.71 -8.57
N ALA A 47 1.80 3.92 -7.79
CA ALA A 47 0.46 4.17 -8.28
C ALA A 47 0.25 5.61 -8.78
N ASN A 48 1.30 6.46 -8.77
CA ASN A 48 1.21 7.90 -9.07
C ASN A 48 0.15 8.60 -8.19
N CYS A 49 0.08 8.23 -6.91
CA CYS A 49 -0.92 8.75 -6.00
C CYS A 49 -0.57 10.17 -5.54
N GLN A 50 -1.53 11.08 -5.63
CA GLN A 50 -1.42 12.43 -5.07
C GLN A 50 -1.92 12.48 -3.62
N LYS A 51 -2.97 11.71 -3.30
CA LYS A 51 -3.58 11.75 -1.97
C LYS A 51 -4.19 10.44 -1.52
N VAL A 52 -3.90 10.06 -0.28
CA VAL A 52 -4.47 8.90 0.41
C VAL A 52 -5.55 9.31 1.41
N TYR A 53 -6.60 8.51 1.51
CA TYR A 53 -7.61 8.58 2.56
C TYR A 53 -7.72 7.22 3.25
N SER A 54 -7.61 7.19 4.57
CA SER A 54 -7.77 5.96 5.34
C SER A 54 -8.22 6.22 6.77
N PRO A 55 -9.10 5.40 7.36
CA PRO A 55 -9.43 5.53 8.78
C PRO A 55 -8.26 5.10 9.69
N LEU A 56 -7.35 4.25 9.21
CA LEU A 56 -6.26 3.70 10.00
C LEU A 56 -4.96 3.70 9.18
N GLY A 57 -3.87 4.21 9.74
CA GLY A 57 -2.54 4.06 9.16
C GLY A 57 -1.45 3.83 10.19
N SER A 58 -0.23 3.53 9.74
CA SER A 58 0.93 3.42 10.63
C SER A 58 1.84 4.65 10.59
N GLN A 59 2.64 4.84 11.64
CA GLN A 59 3.69 5.86 11.67
C GLN A 59 4.69 5.66 10.52
N LEU A 60 5.03 4.41 10.21
CA LEU A 60 5.88 4.07 9.06
C LEU A 60 5.24 4.50 7.74
N ALA A 61 3.93 4.28 7.58
CA ALA A 61 3.20 4.74 6.39
C ALA A 61 3.22 6.26 6.27
N VAL A 62 2.93 6.98 7.37
CA VAL A 62 2.98 8.45 7.41
C VAL A 62 4.35 8.96 6.99
N SER A 63 5.42 8.45 7.58
CA SER A 63 6.80 8.83 7.23
C SER A 63 7.10 8.61 5.75
N THR A 64 6.63 7.51 5.17
CA THR A 64 6.79 7.23 3.73
C THR A 64 5.98 8.19 2.88
N LEU A 65 4.71 8.45 3.22
CA LEU A 65 3.87 9.39 2.48
C LEU A 65 4.46 10.80 2.50
N ASP A 66 4.95 11.26 3.65
CA ASP A 66 5.66 12.54 3.79
C ASP A 66 6.94 12.56 2.95
N LYS A 67 7.79 11.53 3.04
CA LYS A 67 9.03 11.40 2.26
C LYS A 67 8.80 11.51 0.74
N TYR A 68 7.72 10.91 0.25
CA TYR A 68 7.37 10.90 -1.17
C TYR A 68 6.33 11.97 -1.55
N HIS A 69 6.07 12.94 -0.67
CA HIS A 69 5.19 14.09 -0.92
C HIS A 69 3.75 13.72 -1.31
N ILE A 70 3.24 12.61 -0.77
CA ILE A 70 1.86 12.17 -0.95
C ILE A 70 1.03 12.73 0.19
N SER A 71 0.06 13.59 -0.13
CA SER A 71 -0.86 14.10 0.88
C SER A 71 -1.68 12.96 1.49
N TYR A 72 -2.09 13.09 2.75
CA TYR A 72 -2.97 12.10 3.35
C TYR A 72 -4.02 12.69 4.27
N HIS A 73 -5.09 11.94 4.45
CA HIS A 73 -6.03 12.10 5.54
C HIS A 73 -6.18 10.75 6.23
N ILE A 74 -5.52 10.61 7.38
CA ILE A 74 -5.54 9.40 8.20
C ILE A 74 -6.14 9.74 9.55
N THR A 75 -7.22 9.06 9.93
CA THR A 75 -7.96 9.39 11.16
C THR A 75 -7.24 8.86 12.41
N ASN A 76 -6.74 7.64 12.37
CA ASN A 76 -6.01 7.02 13.49
C ASN A 76 -4.64 6.52 13.02
N VAL A 77 -3.59 6.90 13.75
CA VAL A 77 -2.21 6.49 13.44
C VAL A 77 -1.66 5.63 14.56
N VAL A 78 -1.23 4.41 14.23
CA VAL A 78 -0.63 3.46 15.18
C VAL A 78 0.87 3.27 14.89
N PRO A 79 1.68 2.74 15.82
CA PRO A 79 3.10 2.52 15.55
C PRO A 79 3.38 1.66 14.32
N TYR A 80 2.62 0.56 14.15
CA TYR A 80 2.70 -0.33 12.99
C TYR A 80 1.40 -1.12 12.82
N ILE A 81 1.09 -1.52 11.59
CA ILE A 81 -0.06 -2.37 11.30
C ILE A 81 0.17 -3.79 11.82
N ARG A 82 -0.84 -4.36 12.49
CA ARG A 82 -0.82 -5.72 13.05
C ARG A 82 -1.77 -6.63 12.28
N LYS A 83 -1.45 -7.93 12.23
CA LYS A 83 -2.32 -8.93 11.59
C LYS A 83 -3.60 -9.21 12.38
N THR A 84 -3.52 -9.15 13.71
CA THR A 84 -4.64 -9.30 14.64
C THR A 84 -4.44 -8.35 15.83
N PRO A 85 -5.48 -8.06 16.65
CA PRO A 85 -5.34 -7.15 17.79
C PRO A 85 -4.23 -7.55 18.78
N ARG A 86 -4.04 -8.86 18.99
CA ARG A 86 -2.97 -9.45 19.82
C ARG A 86 -1.76 -9.91 19.00
N GLY A 87 -1.77 -9.64 17.70
CA GLY A 87 -0.83 -10.20 16.75
C GLY A 87 0.42 -9.37 16.58
N GLU A 88 1.46 -10.03 16.09
CA GLU A 88 2.69 -9.40 15.64
C GLU A 88 2.43 -8.43 14.47
N MET A 89 3.46 -7.66 14.16
CA MET A 89 3.51 -6.79 12.99
C MET A 89 3.08 -7.57 11.74
N CYS A 90 2.23 -6.94 10.92
CA CYS A 90 1.79 -7.49 9.65
C CYS A 90 3.02 -7.90 8.80
N PRO A 91 3.04 -9.09 8.17
CA PRO A 91 4.18 -9.52 7.37
C PRO A 91 4.58 -8.54 6.26
N MET A 92 3.59 -7.87 5.64
CA MET A 92 3.87 -6.87 4.60
C MET A 92 4.44 -5.58 5.19
N GLU A 93 4.00 -5.19 6.39
CA GLU A 93 4.57 -4.06 7.12
C GLU A 93 6.04 -4.34 7.47
N LYS A 94 6.32 -5.53 8.02
CA LYS A 94 7.69 -5.96 8.33
C LYS A 94 8.57 -6.05 7.08
N LEU A 95 8.03 -6.59 5.99
CA LEU A 95 8.75 -6.71 4.72
C LEU A 95 9.10 -5.34 4.13
N SER A 96 8.26 -4.33 4.34
CA SER A 96 8.46 -2.97 3.83
C SER A 96 9.55 -2.18 4.54
N LEU A 97 10.06 -2.67 5.67
CA LEU A 97 11.13 -1.99 6.41
C LEU A 97 12.39 -1.88 5.55
N HIS A 98 12.99 -0.69 5.59
CA HIS A 98 14.25 -0.34 4.92
C HIS A 98 14.23 -0.56 3.40
N LYS A 99 13.08 -0.46 2.75
CA LYS A 99 12.94 -0.55 1.30
C LYS A 99 12.44 0.74 0.70
N ASP A 100 12.89 1.01 -0.51
CA ASP A 100 12.23 1.96 -1.39
C ASP A 100 10.99 1.33 -2.10
N PRO A 101 10.20 2.12 -2.85
CA PRO A 101 8.98 1.62 -3.48
C PRO A 101 9.22 0.47 -4.45
N GLU A 102 10.25 0.56 -5.28
CA GLU A 102 10.63 -0.36 -6.34
C GLU A 102 11.15 -1.67 -5.75
N GLU A 103 12.03 -1.61 -4.75
CA GLU A 103 12.51 -2.76 -3.98
C GLU A 103 11.35 -3.50 -3.31
N PHE A 104 10.43 -2.76 -2.68
CA PHE A 104 9.28 -3.36 -2.03
C PHE A 104 8.31 -3.99 -3.04
N TYR A 105 8.06 -3.31 -4.16
CA TYR A 105 7.21 -3.83 -5.22
C TYR A 105 7.75 -5.14 -5.78
N ALA A 106 9.05 -5.20 -6.10
CA ALA A 106 9.69 -6.42 -6.57
C ALA A 106 9.56 -7.57 -5.54
N ALA A 107 9.81 -7.27 -4.26
CA ALA A 107 9.70 -8.26 -3.18
C ALA A 107 8.27 -8.82 -3.05
N VAL A 108 7.25 -7.95 -3.09
CA VAL A 108 5.84 -8.38 -2.98
C VAL A 108 5.38 -9.14 -4.23
N ARG A 109 5.79 -8.71 -5.44
CA ARG A 109 5.48 -9.42 -6.69
C ARG A 109 6.05 -10.83 -6.71
N ASN A 110 7.28 -11.02 -6.23
CA ASN A 110 7.86 -12.35 -6.09
C ASN A 110 7.04 -13.27 -5.18
N ILE A 111 6.54 -12.73 -4.06
CA ILE A 111 5.66 -13.48 -3.14
C ILE A 111 4.32 -13.81 -3.80
N ALA A 112 3.73 -12.87 -4.53
CA ALA A 112 2.46 -13.07 -5.25
C ALA A 112 2.60 -14.19 -6.30
N ASN A 113 3.66 -14.14 -7.12
CA ASN A 113 3.92 -15.14 -8.17
C ASN A 113 4.21 -16.53 -7.58
N ALA A 114 5.01 -16.61 -6.51
CA ALA A 114 5.32 -17.88 -5.85
C ALA A 114 4.09 -18.57 -5.25
N ARG A 115 3.02 -17.83 -4.95
CA ARG A 115 1.73 -18.39 -4.51
C ARG A 115 0.89 -18.92 -5.66
N VAL A 116 1.00 -18.30 -6.84
CA VAL A 116 0.29 -18.74 -8.06
C VAL A 116 0.91 -20.02 -8.61
N SER A 117 2.24 -20.15 -8.61
CA SER A 117 2.94 -21.36 -9.10
C SER A 117 2.81 -22.60 -8.19
N LYS A 118 2.11 -22.49 -7.05
CA LYS A 118 1.84 -23.59 -6.11
C LYS A 118 0.38 -24.07 -6.17
N ILE A 119 -0.38 -23.62 -7.16
CA ILE A 119 -1.76 -24.06 -7.46
C ILE A 119 -1.74 -24.87 -8.74
#